data_AF-A0AAD5SS60-F1
#
_entry.id   AF-A0AAD5SS60-F1
#
_cell.length_a   1.000
_cell.length_b   1.000
_cell.length_c   1.000
_cell.angle_alpha   90.00
_cell.angle_beta   90.00
_cell.angle_gamma   90.00
#
_symmetry.space_group_name_H-M   'P 1'
#
loop_
_entity.id
_entity.type
_entity.pdbx_description
1 polymer ?
#
loop_
_entity_poly.entity_id
_entity_poly.type
_entity_poly.pdbx_seq_one_letter_code
_entity_poly.pdbx_strand_id
1 'polypeptide(L)'
;MNKDFRAAYYGTLGVKTVAAKASLDAALGGDSNSLVSVDLLKAVCRAAKIPRKYRSLVWKLVLGVTPPAKNAWNFVDEQQRQTHDDLVWAQHVLFPAGSANNSDIPDVMIRMRSVHSSSAPGLSLPRNYLRVPHLYCIADCILEVCDGIETDAYWIFKHFVDKMNVAPSIDRVVVGAFLSSYILYMFM
;
A
#
# COMPACT_ATOMS: atom_id res chain seq x y z
N MET A 1 8.00 -19.38 36.57
CA MET A 1 9.02 -19.23 35.51
C MET A 1 8.47 -19.87 34.24
N ASN A 2 7.53 -19.19 33.56
CA ASN A 2 6.79 -19.73 32.42
C ASN A 2 7.42 -19.16 31.14
N LYS A 3 8.60 -19.67 30.76
CA LYS A 3 9.23 -19.31 29.48
C LYS A 3 8.54 -20.13 28.41
N ASP A 4 7.85 -19.45 27.49
CA ASP A 4 7.06 -20.02 26.41
C ASP A 4 7.81 -21.13 25.65
N PHE A 5 7.59 -22.38 26.05
CA PHE A 5 8.13 -23.57 25.38
C PHE A 5 7.82 -23.57 23.87
N ARG A 6 6.66 -23.00 23.50
CA ARG A 6 6.26 -22.84 22.10
C ARG A 6 7.19 -21.88 21.36
N ALA A 7 7.57 -20.75 21.95
CA ALA A 7 8.49 -19.80 21.33
C ALA A 7 9.89 -20.39 21.16
N ALA A 8 10.36 -21.14 22.16
CA ALA A 8 11.64 -21.85 22.08
C ALA A 8 11.64 -22.94 21.00
N TYR A 9 10.56 -23.72 20.89
CA TYR A 9 10.40 -24.78 19.88
C TYR A 9 10.29 -24.23 18.45
N TYR A 10 9.57 -23.12 18.26
CA TYR A 10 9.53 -22.46 16.94
C TYR A 10 10.86 -21.80 16.57
N GLY A 11 11.62 -21.34 17.56
CA GLY A 11 12.98 -20.83 17.37
C GLY A 11 13.94 -21.89 16.85
N THR A 12 13.92 -23.10 17.42
CA THR A 12 14.75 -24.23 16.95
C THR A 12 14.35 -24.76 15.58
N LEU A 13 13.07 -24.61 15.20
CA LEU A 13 12.57 -24.98 13.86
C LEU A 13 12.76 -23.88 12.80
N GLY A 14 13.35 -22.73 13.15
CA GLY A 14 13.54 -21.61 12.22
C GLY A 14 12.24 -20.88 11.84
N VAL A 15 11.15 -21.11 12.57
CA VAL A 15 9.84 -20.48 12.33
C VAL A 15 9.85 -19.06 12.92
N LYS A 16 10.36 -18.11 12.15
CA LYS A 16 10.50 -16.69 12.54
C LYS A 16 9.17 -15.93 12.68
N THR A 17 8.06 -16.50 12.19
CA THR A 17 6.74 -15.85 12.13
C THR A 17 6.13 -15.58 13.50
N VAL A 18 6.40 -16.43 14.50
CA VAL A 18 5.87 -16.26 15.87
C VAL A 18 6.57 -15.11 16.59
N ALA A 19 7.88 -14.99 16.41
CA ALA A 19 8.66 -13.86 16.93
C ALA A 19 8.23 -12.54 16.26
N ALA A 20 7.98 -12.56 14.95
CA ALA A 20 7.54 -11.38 14.20
C ALA A 20 6.22 -10.81 14.71
N LYS A 21 5.25 -11.67 15.06
CA LYS A 21 3.98 -11.24 15.64
C LYS A 21 4.18 -10.51 16.98
N ALA A 22 4.96 -11.08 17.89
CA ALA A 22 5.24 -10.46 19.18
C ALA A 22 6.00 -9.13 19.02
N SER A 23 6.95 -9.04 18.09
CA SER A 23 7.66 -7.80 17.77
C SER A 23 6.75 -6.74 17.15
N LEU A 24 5.82 -7.13 16.27
CA LEU A 24 4.81 -6.23 15.69
C LEU A 24 3.83 -5.74 16.75
N ASP A 25 3.33 -6.63 17.60
CA ASP A 25 2.44 -6.29 18.72
C ASP A 25 3.15 -5.35 19.71
N ALA A 26 4.45 -5.54 19.97
CA ALA A 26 5.22 -4.60 20.79
C ALA A 26 5.45 -3.24 20.11
N ALA A 27 5.76 -3.23 18.81
CA ALA A 27 5.97 -2.00 18.04
C ALA A 27 4.67 -1.19 17.87
N LEU A 28 3.52 -1.87 17.76
CA LEU A 28 2.20 -1.30 17.54
C LEU A 28 1.37 -1.17 18.81
N GLY A 29 1.75 -1.79 19.93
CA GLY A 29 0.97 -1.89 21.16
C GLY A 29 1.21 -0.79 22.19
N GLY A 30 2.15 0.13 21.96
CA GLY A 30 2.35 1.30 22.83
C GLY A 30 1.13 2.24 22.87
N ASP A 31 1.07 3.12 23.87
CA ASP A 31 -0.04 4.08 24.06
C ASP A 31 -0.37 4.91 22.82
N SER A 32 -1.58 5.47 22.78
CA SER A 32 -2.09 6.31 21.68
C SER A 32 -1.25 7.55 21.40
N ASN A 33 -0.41 7.98 22.35
CA ASN A 33 0.51 9.11 22.20
C ASN A 33 1.95 8.67 21.82
N SER A 34 2.19 7.37 21.67
CA SER A 34 3.49 6.82 21.30
C SER A 34 3.71 6.89 19.79
N LEU A 35 4.94 7.24 19.40
CA LEU A 35 5.37 7.20 18.01
C LEU A 35 5.80 5.78 17.63
N VAL A 36 5.27 5.28 16.52
CA VAL A 36 5.68 3.99 15.97
C VAL A 36 7.03 4.13 15.29
N SER A 37 7.99 3.28 15.68
CA SER A 37 9.30 3.22 15.02
C SER A 37 9.19 2.56 13.65
N VAL A 38 9.22 3.37 12.59
CA VAL A 38 9.17 2.89 11.21
C VAL A 38 10.40 2.05 10.85
N ASP A 39 11.57 2.34 11.42
CA ASP A 39 12.79 1.58 11.13
C ASP A 39 12.76 0.18 11.75
N LEU A 40 12.15 0.03 12.93
CA LEU A 40 11.86 -1.29 13.51
C LEU A 40 10.89 -2.07 12.61
N LEU A 41 9.85 -1.42 12.08
CA LEU A 41 8.92 -2.06 11.14
C LEU A 41 9.65 -2.54 9.88
N LYS A 42 10.53 -1.72 9.28
CA LYS A 42 11.36 -2.13 8.12
C LYS A 42 12.24 -3.32 8.47
N ALA A 43 12.86 -3.33 9.65
CA ALA A 43 13.69 -4.45 10.09
C ALA A 43 12.86 -5.75 10.22
N VAL A 44 11.65 -5.67 10.79
CA VAL A 44 10.74 -6.81 10.89
C VAL A 44 10.31 -7.29 9.50
N CYS A 45 9.96 -6.37 8.58
CA CYS A 45 9.59 -6.71 7.20
C CYS A 45 10.71 -7.47 6.47
N ARG A 46 11.98 -7.17 6.76
CA ARG A 46 13.14 -7.88 6.16
C ARG A 46 13.39 -9.24 6.81
N ALA A 47 13.03 -9.40 8.07
CA ALA A 47 13.37 -10.58 8.87
C ALA A 47 12.31 -11.68 8.81
N ALA A 48 11.05 -11.34 8.56
CA ALA A 48 9.93 -12.29 8.61
C ALA A 48 8.71 -11.84 7.80
N LYS A 49 7.89 -12.83 7.41
CA LYS A 49 6.56 -12.61 6.82
C LYS A 49 5.64 -11.83 7.76
N ILE A 50 5.04 -10.76 7.24
CA ILE A 50 4.05 -9.98 7.97
C ILE A 50 2.72 -10.76 8.04
N PRO A 51 2.13 -10.94 9.23
CA PRO A 51 0.80 -11.53 9.37
C PRO A 51 -0.25 -10.71 8.61
N ARG A 52 -1.19 -11.39 7.95
CA ARG A 52 -2.25 -10.80 7.12
C ARG A 52 -2.91 -9.57 7.76
N LYS A 53 -3.32 -9.69 9.04
CA LYS A 53 -3.95 -8.63 9.83
C LYS A 53 -3.17 -7.30 9.86
N TYR A 54 -1.84 -7.35 9.87
CA TYR A 54 -1.00 -6.16 10.00
C TYR A 54 -0.50 -5.62 8.66
N ARG A 55 -0.75 -6.31 7.54
CA ARG A 55 -0.19 -5.93 6.24
C ARG A 55 -0.57 -4.51 5.87
N SER A 56 -1.87 -4.22 5.73
CA SER A 56 -2.33 -2.88 5.33
C SER A 56 -1.70 -1.78 6.20
N LEU A 57 -1.79 -1.92 7.53
CA LEU A 57 -1.25 -0.93 8.46
C LEU A 57 0.28 -0.75 8.34
N VAL A 58 1.04 -1.84 8.28
CA VAL A 58 2.51 -1.78 8.15
C VAL A 58 2.90 -1.11 6.83
N TRP A 59 2.21 -1.44 5.74
CA TRP A 59 2.44 -0.83 4.43
C TRP A 59 2.09 0.66 4.42
N LYS A 60 0.97 1.06 5.04
CA LYS A 60 0.63 2.47 5.22
C LYS A 60 1.72 3.24 5.97
N LEU A 61 2.29 2.67 7.03
CA LEU A 61 3.34 3.30 7.83
C LEU A 61 4.69 3.35 7.09
N VAL A 62 5.09 2.26 6.41
CA VAL A 62 6.39 2.18 5.70
C VAL A 62 6.42 3.06 4.45
N LEU A 63 5.29 3.18 3.75
CA LEU A 63 5.14 4.06 2.60
C LEU A 63 4.89 5.52 2.98
N GLY A 64 4.57 5.80 4.25
CA GLY A 64 4.26 7.14 4.74
C GLY A 64 2.87 7.63 4.32
N VAL A 65 1.94 6.70 4.05
CA VAL A 65 0.50 6.99 3.87
C VAL A 65 -0.10 7.46 5.20
N THR A 66 0.26 6.77 6.28
CA THR A 66 -0.17 7.11 7.64
C THR A 66 1.04 7.58 8.45
N PRO A 67 0.94 8.66 9.23
CA PRO A 67 2.04 9.14 10.06
C PRO A 67 2.38 8.15 11.18
N PRO A 68 3.61 8.19 11.73
CA PRO A 68 3.99 7.32 12.86
C PRO A 68 3.26 7.67 14.17
N ALA A 69 2.63 8.83 14.25
CA ALA A 69 1.88 9.28 15.43
C ALA A 69 0.46 8.67 15.44
N LYS A 70 0.19 7.79 16.41
CA LYS A 70 -1.06 7.00 16.49
C LYS A 70 -2.32 7.84 16.70
N ASN A 71 -2.20 8.94 17.44
CA ASN A 71 -3.29 9.89 17.67
C ASN A 71 -3.87 10.46 16.36
N ALA A 72 -3.05 10.57 15.31
CA ALA A 72 -3.47 11.09 14.01
C ALA A 72 -4.08 10.02 13.09
N TRP A 73 -4.00 8.73 13.42
CA TRP A 73 -4.42 7.65 12.51
C TRP A 73 -5.91 7.74 12.16
N ASN A 74 -6.77 7.92 13.14
CA ASN A 74 -8.22 8.02 12.91
C ASN A 74 -8.57 9.24 12.05
N PHE A 75 -7.90 10.37 12.28
CA PHE A 75 -8.12 11.59 11.50
C PHE A 75 -7.67 11.39 10.06
N VAL A 76 -6.49 10.81 9.86
CA VAL A 76 -5.92 10.56 8.52
C VAL A 76 -6.78 9.54 7.76
N ASP A 77 -7.18 8.43 8.39
CA ASP A 77 -8.02 7.41 7.75
C ASP A 77 -9.39 8.01 7.34
N GLU A 78 -10.00 8.86 8.16
CA GLU A 78 -11.26 9.55 7.83
C GLU A 78 -11.09 10.50 6.63
N GLN A 79 -10.05 11.34 6.64
CA GLN A 79 -9.75 12.25 5.54
C GLN A 79 -9.45 11.49 4.24
N GLN A 80 -8.72 10.39 4.35
CA GLN A 80 -8.37 9.51 3.23
C GLN A 80 -9.61 8.84 2.63
N ARG A 81 -10.57 8.43 3.47
CA ARG A 81 -11.85 7.87 3.00
C ARG A 81 -12.68 8.92 2.26
N GLN A 82 -12.87 10.10 2.84
CA GLN A 82 -13.63 11.19 2.20
C GLN A 82 -13.02 11.56 0.83
N THR A 83 -11.71 11.77 0.81
CA THR A 83 -10.98 12.10 -0.43
C THR A 83 -11.06 10.96 -1.46
N HIS A 84 -11.02 9.71 -1.00
CA HIS A 84 -11.19 8.54 -1.87
C HIS A 84 -12.55 8.56 -2.56
N ASP A 85 -13.63 8.77 -1.80
CA ASP A 85 -15.00 8.79 -2.33
C ASP A 85 -15.19 9.93 -3.34
N ASP A 86 -14.64 11.12 -3.04
CA ASP A 86 -14.64 12.26 -3.97
C ASP A 86 -13.90 11.94 -5.28
N LEU A 87 -12.77 11.24 -5.21
CA LEU A 87 -11.99 10.85 -6.40
C LEU A 87 -12.68 9.77 -7.23
N VAL A 88 -13.35 8.81 -6.58
CA VAL A 88 -14.16 7.78 -7.25
C VAL A 88 -15.29 8.44 -8.03
N TRP A 89 -15.92 9.45 -7.45
CA TRP A 89 -16.94 10.24 -8.13
C TRP A 89 -16.34 11.07 -9.27
N ALA A 90 -15.26 11.80 -9.02
CA ALA A 90 -14.62 12.67 -10.00
C ALA A 90 -14.12 11.90 -11.23
N GLN A 91 -13.51 10.71 -11.05
CA GLN A 91 -13.06 9.90 -12.18
C GLN A 91 -14.23 9.36 -13.00
N HIS A 92 -15.37 9.06 -12.38
CA HIS A 92 -16.57 8.63 -13.11
C HIS A 92 -17.14 9.74 -14.00
N VAL A 93 -17.10 10.99 -13.52
CA VAL A 93 -17.54 12.17 -14.28
C VAL A 93 -16.57 12.53 -15.41
N LEU A 94 -15.26 12.45 -15.15
CA LEU A 94 -14.21 12.84 -16.10
C LEU A 94 -13.93 11.79 -17.17
N PHE A 95 -14.08 10.52 -16.81
CA PHE A 95 -13.93 9.37 -17.70
C PHE A 95 -15.26 8.60 -17.72
N PRO A 96 -16.32 9.19 -18.32
CA PRO A 96 -17.60 8.50 -18.43
C PRO A 96 -17.36 7.19 -19.17
N ALA A 97 -17.67 6.08 -18.50
CA ALA A 97 -17.46 4.74 -19.04
C ALA A 97 -18.31 4.57 -20.30
N GLY A 98 -17.72 4.87 -21.46
CA GLY A 98 -18.31 4.58 -22.75
C GLY A 98 -18.36 3.07 -22.93
N SER A 99 -19.48 2.45 -22.54
CA SER A 99 -19.83 1.07 -22.86
C SER A 99 -18.73 0.03 -22.53
N ALA A 100 -18.54 -0.28 -21.25
CA ALA A 100 -18.06 -1.59 -20.84
C ALA A 100 -18.36 -1.81 -19.36
N ASN A 101 -19.20 -2.79 -19.08
CA ASN A 101 -19.74 -3.12 -17.76
C ASN A 101 -18.69 -3.72 -16.77
N ASN A 102 -17.39 -3.53 -17.02
CA ASN A 102 -16.30 -4.07 -16.18
C ASN A 102 -15.27 -2.95 -15.89
N SER A 103 -15.63 -2.01 -15.03
CA SER A 103 -14.62 -1.13 -14.44
C SER A 103 -13.86 -1.96 -13.41
N ASP A 104 -12.80 -2.66 -13.83
CA ASP A 104 -11.95 -3.41 -12.90
C ASP A 104 -11.42 -2.43 -11.84
N ILE A 105 -11.42 -2.81 -10.55
CA ILE A 105 -10.96 -1.96 -9.43
C ILE A 105 -9.58 -1.34 -9.70
N PRO A 106 -8.57 -2.08 -10.23
CA PRO A 106 -7.29 -1.51 -10.64
C PRO A 106 -7.40 -0.36 -11.64
N ASP A 107 -8.35 -0.43 -12.58
CA ASP A 107 -8.58 0.59 -13.59
C ASP A 107 -9.09 1.90 -12.97
N VAL A 108 -10.03 1.76 -12.03
CA VAL A 108 -10.56 2.87 -11.24
C VAL A 108 -9.44 3.55 -10.45
N MET A 109 -8.58 2.78 -9.77
CA MET A 109 -7.45 3.33 -9.00
C MET A 109 -6.47 4.15 -9.86
N ILE A 110 -6.15 3.69 -11.07
CA ILE A 110 -5.23 4.39 -11.98
C ILE A 110 -5.87 5.68 -12.52
N ARG A 111 -7.17 5.65 -12.85
CA ARG A 111 -7.92 6.85 -13.22
C ARG A 111 -7.99 7.86 -12.08
N MET A 112 -8.29 7.42 -10.86
CA MET A 112 -8.30 8.27 -9.66
C MET A 112 -6.96 8.98 -9.48
N ARG A 113 -5.83 8.26 -9.63
CA ARG A 113 -4.49 8.85 -9.55
C ARG A 113 -4.29 9.93 -10.63
N SER A 114 -4.77 9.68 -11.84
CA SER A 114 -4.67 10.64 -12.95
C SER A 114 -5.42 11.94 -12.65
N VAL A 115 -6.62 11.85 -12.08
CA VAL A 115 -7.42 12.99 -11.62
C VAL A 115 -6.73 13.72 -10.46
N HIS A 116 -6.20 12.96 -9.50
CA HIS A 116 -5.52 13.53 -8.35
C HIS A 116 -4.24 14.28 -8.75
N SER A 117 -3.49 13.76 -9.71
CA SER A 117 -2.25 14.37 -10.21
C SER A 117 -2.49 15.52 -11.19
N SER A 118 -3.66 15.60 -11.85
CA SER A 118 -3.99 16.66 -12.80
C SER A 118 -4.43 17.98 -12.15
N SER A 119 -4.47 18.07 -10.82
CA SER A 119 -4.75 19.33 -10.11
C SER A 119 -3.66 20.40 -10.28
N ALA A 120 -2.56 20.09 -10.97
CA ALA A 120 -1.58 21.11 -11.36
C ALA A 120 -2.14 21.96 -12.52
N PRO A 121 -2.25 23.30 -12.35
CA PRO A 121 -2.79 24.18 -13.37
C PRO A 121 -1.97 24.08 -14.67
N GLY A 122 -2.61 23.65 -15.76
CA GLY A 122 -2.01 23.56 -17.09
C GLY A 122 -1.82 22.14 -17.65
N LEU A 123 -2.01 21.08 -16.87
CA LEU A 123 -2.03 19.72 -17.39
C LEU A 123 -3.43 19.38 -17.93
N SER A 124 -3.55 19.31 -19.26
CA SER A 124 -4.73 18.74 -19.90
C SER A 124 -4.82 17.26 -19.51
N LEU A 125 -5.90 16.86 -18.84
CA LEU A 125 -6.23 15.44 -18.68
C LEU A 125 -6.20 14.78 -20.07
N PRO A 126 -5.46 13.67 -20.25
CA PRO A 126 -5.49 12.97 -21.52
C PRO A 126 -6.94 12.51 -21.76
N ARG A 127 -7.60 13.07 -22.78
CA ARG A 127 -8.96 12.67 -23.20
C ARG A 127 -9.07 11.18 -23.50
N ASN A 128 -7.94 10.55 -23.83
CA ASN A 128 -7.81 9.12 -24.05
C ASN A 128 -6.99 8.53 -22.90
N TYR A 129 -7.68 7.85 -21.98
CA TYR A 129 -7.02 7.06 -20.95
C TYR A 129 -6.23 5.91 -21.60
N LEU A 130 -4.91 5.93 -21.47
CA LEU A 130 -4.06 4.85 -21.97
C LEU A 130 -3.87 3.81 -20.86
N ARG A 131 -4.34 2.59 -21.12
CA ARG A 131 -4.14 1.43 -20.24
C ARG A 131 -2.66 1.08 -20.20
N VAL A 132 -1.99 1.40 -19.08
CA VAL A 132 -0.57 1.08 -18.87
C VAL A 132 -0.46 -0.27 -18.13
N PRO A 133 -0.02 -1.37 -18.79
CA PRO A 133 -0.16 -2.72 -18.23
C PRO A 133 0.53 -2.92 -16.88
N HIS A 134 1.72 -2.35 -16.69
CA HIS A 134 2.48 -2.51 -15.46
C HIS A 134 1.80 -1.83 -14.25
N LEU A 135 1.06 -0.73 -14.45
CA LEU A 135 0.32 -0.09 -13.37
C LEU A 135 -0.87 -0.95 -12.91
N TYR A 136 -1.50 -1.68 -13.83
CA TYR A 136 -2.57 -2.61 -13.48
C TYR A 136 -2.03 -3.77 -12.64
N CYS A 137 -0.92 -4.39 -13.05
CA CYS A 137 -0.31 -5.46 -12.27
C CYS A 137 0.07 -5.01 -10.85
N ILE A 138 0.56 -3.76 -10.70
CA ILE A 138 0.88 -3.20 -9.39
C ILE A 138 -0.40 -2.96 -8.58
N ALA A 139 -1.42 -2.35 -9.18
CA ALA A 139 -2.68 -2.08 -8.49
C ALA A 139 -3.39 -3.37 -8.04
N ASP A 140 -3.43 -4.39 -8.90
CA ASP A 140 -4.01 -5.70 -8.60
C ASP A 140 -3.25 -6.41 -7.47
N CYS A 141 -1.91 -6.41 -7.55
CA CYS A 141 -1.05 -6.95 -6.50
C CYS A 141 -1.24 -6.26 -5.15
N ILE A 142 -1.41 -4.93 -5.14
CA ILE A 142 -1.65 -4.16 -3.92
C ILE A 142 -3.06 -4.43 -3.37
N LEU A 143 -4.05 -4.60 -4.24
CA LEU A 143 -5.40 -4.98 -3.84
C LEU A 143 -5.42 -6.34 -3.13
N GLU A 144 -4.66 -7.32 -3.64
CA GLU A 144 -4.46 -8.62 -2.97
C GLU A 144 -3.77 -8.48 -1.61
N VAL A 145 -2.75 -7.62 -1.49
CA VAL A 145 -2.04 -7.37 -0.22
C VAL A 145 -2.96 -6.75 0.83
N CYS A 146 -3.88 -5.90 0.41
CA CYS A 146 -4.86 -5.21 1.24
C CYS A 146 -6.15 -5.99 1.43
N ASP A 147 -6.21 -7.26 1.04
CA ASP A 147 -7.38 -8.13 1.21
C ASP A 147 -8.67 -7.58 0.58
N GLY A 148 -8.55 -6.80 -0.51
CA GLY A 148 -9.69 -6.18 -1.20
C GLY A 148 -10.20 -4.88 -0.57
N ILE A 149 -9.52 -4.32 0.45
CA ILE A 149 -9.88 -2.99 0.98
C ILE A 149 -9.40 -1.92 -0.01
N GLU A 150 -10.33 -1.42 -0.82
CA GLU A 150 -10.06 -0.49 -1.93
C GLU A 150 -9.43 0.83 -1.47
N THR A 151 -9.92 1.41 -0.38
CA THR A 151 -9.42 2.70 0.14
C THR A 151 -7.95 2.63 0.51
N ASP A 152 -7.57 1.67 1.36
CA ASP A 152 -6.18 1.46 1.77
C ASP A 152 -5.31 1.08 0.56
N ALA A 153 -5.82 0.20 -0.31
CA ALA A 153 -5.13 -0.23 -1.52
C ALA A 153 -4.82 0.97 -2.44
N TYR A 154 -5.75 1.90 -2.63
CA TYR A 154 -5.55 3.09 -3.45
C TYR A 154 -4.43 3.98 -2.90
N TRP A 155 -4.45 4.26 -1.60
CA TRP A 155 -3.43 5.12 -0.98
C TRP A 155 -2.05 4.47 -0.99
N ILE A 156 -1.97 3.18 -0.70
CA ILE A 156 -0.74 2.39 -0.80
C ILE A 156 -0.23 2.39 -2.24
N PHE A 157 -1.10 2.14 -3.22
CA PHE A 157 -0.79 2.18 -4.65
C PHE A 157 -0.24 3.55 -5.06
N LYS A 158 -0.94 4.63 -4.75
CA LYS A 158 -0.54 6.00 -5.09
C LYS A 158 0.86 6.30 -4.53
N HIS A 159 1.06 6.11 -3.23
CA HIS A 159 2.34 6.39 -2.59
C HIS A 159 3.47 5.48 -3.10
N PHE A 160 3.17 4.23 -3.43
CA PHE A 160 4.14 3.32 -4.02
C PHE A 160 4.60 3.82 -5.40
N VAL A 161 3.65 4.14 -6.29
CA VAL A 161 3.93 4.61 -7.64
C VAL A 161 4.68 5.96 -7.63
N ASP A 162 4.27 6.88 -6.74
CA ASP A 162 4.91 8.19 -6.58
C ASP A 162 6.34 8.07 -6.04
N LYS A 163 6.56 7.21 -5.03
CA LYS A 163 7.89 6.96 -4.44
C LYS A 163 8.85 6.25 -5.37
N MET A 164 8.33 5.37 -6.22
CA MET A 164 9.10 4.65 -7.23
C MET A 164 9.32 5.48 -8.50
N ASN A 165 8.73 6.69 -8.59
CA ASN A 165 8.72 7.53 -9.78
C ASN A 165 8.39 6.74 -11.06
N VAL A 166 7.39 5.85 -10.96
CA VAL A 166 6.95 5.06 -12.12
C VAL A 166 6.27 6.04 -13.07
N ALA A 167 7.04 6.49 -14.06
CA ALA A 167 6.57 7.42 -15.06
C ALA A 167 5.42 6.79 -15.85
N PRO A 168 4.39 7.56 -16.22
CA PRO A 168 3.34 7.08 -17.13
C PRO A 168 3.83 6.88 -18.57
N SER A 169 5.10 7.20 -18.86
CA SER A 169 5.73 7.10 -20.18
C SER A 169 6.68 5.90 -20.30
N ILE A 170 6.60 5.23 -21.45
CA ILE A 170 7.21 3.94 -21.82
C ILE A 170 8.77 3.96 -21.82
N ASP A 171 9.42 5.10 -21.66
CA ASP A 171 10.82 5.27 -22.10
C ASP A 171 11.94 5.07 -21.06
N ARG A 172 11.66 4.60 -19.84
CA ARG A 172 12.75 4.19 -18.94
C ARG A 172 12.53 2.81 -18.34
N VAL A 173 12.96 1.82 -19.12
CA VAL A 173 13.28 0.46 -18.71
C VAL A 173 14.35 0.50 -17.60
N VAL A 174 13.95 0.71 -16.36
CA VAL A 174 14.77 0.42 -15.17
C VAL A 174 13.98 -0.39 -14.11
N VAL A 175 12.69 -0.61 -14.34
CA VAL A 175 11.80 -1.18 -13.31
C VAL A 175 11.93 -2.72 -13.19
N GLY A 176 12.46 -3.40 -14.22
CA GLY A 176 12.50 -4.87 -14.29
C GLY A 176 13.45 -5.56 -13.28
N ALA A 177 14.55 -4.92 -12.88
CA ALA A 177 15.53 -5.54 -11.98
C ALA A 177 15.21 -5.31 -10.49
N PHE A 178 14.60 -4.18 -10.15
CA PHE A 178 14.26 -3.86 -8.75
C PHE A 178 12.95 -4.49 -8.28
N LEU A 179 11.95 -4.63 -9.17
CA LEU A 179 10.68 -5.26 -8.83
C LEU A 179 10.85 -6.75 -8.49
N SER A 180 11.69 -7.50 -9.22
CA SER A 180 11.86 -8.93 -8.96
C SER A 180 12.46 -9.18 -7.57
N SER A 181 13.49 -8.42 -7.17
CA SER A 181 14.08 -8.60 -5.85
C SER A 181 13.23 -8.02 -4.72
N TYR A 182 12.60 -6.84 -4.86
CA TYR A 182 11.79 -6.29 -3.77
C TYR A 182 10.44 -6.99 -3.62
N ILE A 183 9.78 -7.37 -4.72
CA ILE A 183 8.48 -8.06 -4.67
C ILE A 183 8.67 -9.53 -4.23
N LEU A 184 9.68 -10.27 -4.72
CA LEU A 184 9.90 -11.63 -4.19
C LEU A 184 10.29 -11.62 -2.70
N TYR A 185 11.09 -10.65 -2.24
CA TYR A 185 11.40 -10.51 -0.82
C TYR A 185 10.24 -9.95 0.03
N MET A 186 9.21 -9.35 -0.58
CA MET A 186 8.02 -8.80 0.11
C MET A 186 6.85 -9.78 0.22
N PHE A 187 6.83 -10.85 -0.60
CA PHE A 187 5.78 -11.88 -0.59
C PHE A 187 6.22 -13.24 -0.01
N MET A 188 7.53 -13.46 0.20
CA MET A 188 8.09 -14.56 1.01
C MET A 188 8.39 -14.14 2.46
#